data_AF-A0A7S0PZR8-F1
#
_entry.id   AF-A0A7S0PZR8-F1
#
_cell.length_a   1.000
_cell.length_b   1.000
_cell.length_c   1.000
_cell.angle_alpha   90.00
_cell.angle_beta   90.00
_cell.angle_gamma   90.00
#
_symmetry.space_group_name_H-M   'P 1'
#
loop_
_entity.id
_entity.type
_entity.pdbx_description
1 polymer ?
#
loop_
_entity_poly.entity_id
_entity_poly.type
_entity_poly.pdbx_seq_one_letter_code
_entity_poly.pdbx_strand_id
1 'polypeptide(L)'
;GGLWERSDARNPDPTRFCPVQVTGFQALHERRARQGEMSQTVTKVLQATKKELQQLLDEREVNIGLRLRHYQARQLQLSHRVLALSAKLEAQRLTRTFPEGEPPLDASEYQWCDQLRQLSQSLQQPERGRARLAELSSKLQAAAPAVEASSAMEQLNTPALREWLGARQKAIQGLVELQQELSTDASTALSEAKA
;
A
#
# COMPACT_ATOMS: atom_id res chain seq x y z
N GLY A 1 7.30 -13.41 -59.93
CA GLY A 1 6.70 -12.08 -60.18
C GLY A 1 5.23 -12.06 -59.82
N GLY A 2 4.92 -12.53 -58.62
CA GLY A 2 3.56 -12.86 -58.18
C GLY A 2 3.07 -11.86 -57.14
N LEU A 3 1.76 -11.55 -57.17
CA LEU A 3 1.10 -10.75 -56.14
C LEU A 3 1.41 -11.26 -54.73
N TRP A 4 1.59 -12.58 -54.59
CA TRP A 4 2.03 -13.27 -53.39
C TRP A 4 3.39 -12.79 -52.86
N GLU A 5 4.44 -12.79 -53.69
CA GLU A 5 5.80 -12.35 -53.29
C GLU A 5 5.79 -10.88 -52.84
N ARG A 6 4.95 -10.04 -53.47
CA ARG A 6 4.79 -8.63 -53.09
C ARG A 6 4.03 -8.47 -51.77
N SER A 7 3.02 -9.30 -51.52
CA SER A 7 2.27 -9.30 -50.26
C SER A 7 3.09 -9.86 -49.10
N ASP A 8 3.93 -10.86 -49.36
CA ASP A 8 4.82 -11.45 -48.36
C ASP A 8 5.95 -10.46 -47.99
N ALA A 9 6.55 -9.80 -48.98
CA ALA A 9 7.54 -8.73 -48.76
C ALA A 9 6.98 -7.49 -48.02
N ARG A 10 5.66 -7.30 -48.01
CA ARG A 10 4.96 -6.20 -47.32
C ARG A 10 4.17 -6.66 -46.09
N ASN A 11 4.45 -7.87 -45.60
CA ASN A 11 3.79 -8.41 -44.42
C ASN A 11 4.24 -7.65 -43.17
N PRO A 12 3.33 -7.06 -42.37
CA PRO A 12 3.69 -6.30 -41.18
C PRO A 12 4.30 -7.14 -40.05
N ASP A 13 4.02 -8.45 -40.00
CA ASP A 13 4.64 -9.36 -39.03
C ASP A 13 4.78 -10.78 -39.63
N PRO A 14 5.97 -11.12 -40.17
CA PRO A 14 6.19 -12.41 -40.84
C PRO A 14 6.16 -13.61 -39.89
N THR A 15 6.23 -13.39 -38.57
CA THR A 15 6.19 -14.48 -37.59
C THR A 15 4.78 -14.91 -37.24
N ARG A 16 3.79 -14.02 -37.44
CA ARG A 16 2.40 -14.23 -37.00
C ARG A 16 1.38 -14.21 -38.13
N PHE A 17 1.71 -13.62 -39.26
CA PHE A 17 0.80 -13.50 -40.39
C PHE A 17 1.36 -14.18 -41.63
N CYS A 18 0.48 -14.74 -42.45
CA CYS A 18 0.77 -15.14 -43.81
C CYS A 18 -0.20 -14.42 -44.77
N PRO A 19 0.23 -14.10 -46.00
CA PRO A 19 -0.67 -13.50 -46.98
C PRO A 19 -1.79 -14.50 -47.31
N VAL A 20 -3.04 -14.03 -47.31
CA VAL A 20 -4.21 -14.82 -47.69
C VAL A 20 -4.91 -14.11 -48.82
N GLN A 21 -5.16 -14.83 -49.91
CA GLN A 21 -5.86 -14.28 -51.06
C GLN A 21 -7.35 -14.11 -50.72
N VAL A 22 -7.90 -12.92 -50.96
CA VAL A 22 -9.31 -12.60 -50.76
C VAL A 22 -9.85 -12.06 -52.08
N THR A 23 -10.77 -12.79 -52.70
CA THR A 23 -11.37 -12.43 -54.00
C THR A 23 -12.88 -12.30 -53.88
N GLY A 24 -13.42 -11.17 -54.32
CA GLY A 24 -14.87 -10.91 -54.34
C GLY A 24 -15.46 -10.47 -52.99
N PHE A 25 -16.72 -10.02 -53.03
CA PHE A 25 -17.43 -9.50 -51.85
C PHE A 25 -17.82 -10.57 -50.83
N GLN A 26 -18.08 -11.81 -51.26
CA GLN A 26 -18.41 -12.92 -50.36
C GLN A 26 -17.28 -13.22 -49.38
N ALA A 27 -16.03 -13.30 -49.87
CA ALA A 27 -14.86 -13.55 -49.02
C ALA A 27 -14.60 -12.41 -48.01
N LEU A 28 -14.92 -11.16 -48.37
CA LEU A 28 -14.90 -10.03 -47.43
C LEU A 28 -15.99 -10.15 -46.36
N HIS A 29 -17.19 -10.59 -46.74
CA HIS A 29 -18.30 -10.79 -45.82
C HIS A 29 -17.99 -11.92 -44.81
N GLU A 30 -17.38 -13.03 -45.27
CA GLU A 30 -16.91 -14.10 -44.38
C GLU A 30 -15.83 -13.61 -43.42
N ARG A 31 -14.87 -12.81 -43.90
CA ARG A 31 -13.84 -12.23 -43.04
C ARG A 31 -14.46 -11.34 -41.96
N ARG A 32 -15.46 -10.53 -42.32
CA ARG A 32 -16.21 -9.69 -41.37
C ARG A 32 -16.95 -10.55 -40.33
N ALA A 33 -17.56 -11.65 -40.75
CA ALA A 33 -18.21 -12.59 -39.81
C ALA A 33 -17.20 -13.18 -38.82
N ARG A 34 -16.06 -13.68 -39.30
CA ARG A 34 -14.96 -14.20 -38.45
C ARG A 34 -14.39 -13.14 -37.50
N GLN A 35 -14.27 -11.88 -37.94
CA GLN A 35 -13.87 -10.77 -37.07
C GLN A 35 -14.90 -10.50 -35.98
N GLY A 36 -16.20 -10.62 -36.29
CA GLY A 36 -17.28 -10.53 -35.31
C GLY A 36 -17.18 -11.63 -34.26
N GLU A 37 -16.98 -12.88 -34.69
CA GLU A 37 -16.78 -14.02 -33.79
C GLU A 37 -15.54 -13.83 -32.90
N MET A 38 -14.41 -13.43 -33.47
CA MET A 38 -13.18 -13.18 -32.72
C MET A 38 -13.33 -12.02 -31.72
N SER A 39 -14.06 -10.96 -32.08
CA SER A 39 -14.35 -9.87 -31.15
C SER A 39 -15.18 -10.37 -29.95
N GLN A 40 -16.15 -11.25 -30.20
CA GLN A 40 -16.94 -11.87 -29.14
C GLN A 40 -16.11 -12.80 -28.25
N THR A 41 -15.16 -13.57 -28.79
CA THR A 41 -14.29 -14.42 -27.97
C THR A 41 -13.35 -13.58 -27.11
N VAL A 42 -12.71 -12.56 -27.70
CA VAL A 42 -11.82 -11.64 -26.96
C VAL A 42 -12.57 -10.91 -25.85
N THR A 43 -13.78 -10.39 -26.13
CA THR A 43 -14.59 -9.72 -25.10
C THR A 43 -15.01 -10.67 -23.98
N LYS A 44 -15.34 -11.94 -24.28
CA LYS A 44 -15.61 -12.95 -23.25
C LYS A 44 -14.39 -13.20 -22.36
N VAL A 45 -13.20 -13.33 -22.95
CA VAL A 45 -11.96 -13.51 -22.19
C VAL A 45 -11.68 -12.29 -21.32
N LEU A 46 -11.79 -11.07 -21.85
CA LEU A 46 -11.63 -9.83 -21.08
C LEU A 46 -12.62 -9.70 -19.92
N GLN A 47 -13.86 -10.15 -20.11
CA GLN A 47 -14.86 -10.17 -19.04
C GLN A 47 -14.55 -11.21 -17.98
N ALA A 48 -14.04 -12.39 -18.36
CA ALA A 48 -13.61 -13.42 -17.43
C ALA A 48 -12.43 -12.94 -16.59
N THR A 49 -11.37 -12.43 -17.22
CA THR A 49 -10.20 -11.91 -16.50
C THR A 49 -10.56 -10.72 -15.61
N LYS A 50 -11.46 -9.83 -16.04
CA LYS A 50 -11.97 -8.76 -15.17
C LYS A 50 -12.67 -9.30 -13.93
N LYS A 51 -13.49 -10.35 -14.07
CA LYS A 51 -14.19 -10.97 -12.93
C LYS A 51 -13.21 -11.63 -11.98
N GLU A 52 -12.22 -12.35 -12.50
CA GLU A 52 -11.15 -12.96 -11.68
C GLU A 52 -10.37 -11.89 -10.91
N LEU A 53 -10.00 -10.79 -11.56
CA LEU A 53 -9.33 -9.66 -10.90
C LEU A 53 -10.19 -9.04 -9.79
N GLN A 54 -11.50 -8.88 -10.03
CA GLN A 54 -12.42 -8.37 -9.00
C GLN A 54 -12.51 -9.32 -7.81
N GLN A 55 -12.63 -10.62 -8.06
CA GLN A 55 -12.65 -11.63 -6.99
C GLN A 55 -11.35 -11.60 -6.17
N LEU A 56 -10.18 -11.54 -6.81
CA LEU A 56 -8.91 -11.44 -6.12
C LEU A 56 -8.78 -10.15 -5.29
N LEU A 57 -9.30 -9.03 -5.79
CA LEU A 57 -9.31 -7.76 -5.05
C LEU A 57 -10.22 -7.85 -3.82
N ASP A 58 -11.44 -8.35 -3.99
CA ASP A 58 -12.41 -8.50 -2.90
C ASP A 58 -11.87 -9.47 -1.82
N GLU A 59 -11.31 -10.60 -2.23
CA GLU A 59 -10.67 -11.56 -1.32
C GLU A 59 -9.50 -10.94 -0.57
N ARG A 60 -8.66 -10.14 -1.25
CA ARG A 60 -7.52 -9.45 -0.63
C ARG A 60 -8.01 -8.45 0.42
N GLU A 61 -8.95 -7.59 0.06
CA GLU A 61 -9.45 -6.55 0.96
C GLU A 61 -10.10 -7.15 2.21
N VAL A 62 -10.97 -8.15 2.02
CA VAL A 62 -11.70 -8.78 3.12
C VAL A 62 -10.79 -9.66 3.96
N ASN A 63 -10.05 -10.60 3.36
CA ASN A 63 -9.25 -11.54 4.14
C ASN A 63 -7.97 -10.90 4.69
N ILE A 64 -7.18 -10.24 3.85
CA ILE A 64 -5.86 -9.74 4.28
C ILE A 64 -6.04 -8.47 5.11
N GLY A 65 -6.90 -7.54 4.66
CA GLY A 65 -7.13 -6.28 5.36
C GLY A 65 -7.66 -6.49 6.79
N LEU A 66 -8.69 -7.32 6.95
CA LEU A 66 -9.27 -7.60 8.27
C LEU A 66 -8.32 -8.40 9.16
N ARG A 67 -7.66 -9.45 8.63
CA ARG A 67 -6.70 -10.24 9.41
C ARG A 67 -5.51 -9.40 9.85
N LEU A 68 -4.99 -8.53 8.98
CA LEU A 68 -3.88 -7.65 9.33
C LEU A 68 -4.25 -6.72 10.49
N ARG A 69 -5.42 -6.07 10.41
CA ARG A 69 -5.92 -5.23 11.52
C ARG A 69 -6.11 -6.03 12.80
N HIS A 70 -6.66 -7.23 12.70
CA HIS A 70 -6.82 -8.13 13.84
C HIS A 70 -5.48 -8.50 14.47
N TYR A 71 -4.49 -8.89 13.66
CA TYR A 71 -3.16 -9.25 14.15
C TYR A 71 -2.41 -8.07 14.74
N GLN A 72 -2.50 -6.87 14.15
CA GLN A 72 -1.92 -5.65 14.72
C GLN A 72 -2.52 -5.34 16.10
N ALA A 73 -3.85 -5.39 16.23
CA ALA A 73 -4.53 -5.19 17.51
C ALA A 73 -4.12 -6.27 18.53
N ARG A 74 -4.03 -7.53 18.09
CA ARG A 74 -3.62 -8.64 18.95
C ARG A 74 -2.17 -8.52 19.40
N GLN A 75 -1.27 -8.09 18.52
CA GLN A 75 0.13 -7.85 18.82
C GLN A 75 0.27 -6.74 19.87
N LEU A 76 -0.47 -5.65 19.75
CA LEU A 76 -0.50 -4.58 20.75
C LEU A 76 -0.99 -5.08 22.12
N GLN A 77 -2.05 -5.90 22.13
CA GLN A 77 -2.54 -6.50 23.37
C GLN A 77 -1.50 -7.43 24.01
N LEU A 78 -0.86 -8.27 23.21
CA LEU A 78 0.15 -9.21 23.69
C LEU A 78 1.41 -8.47 24.16
N SER A 79 1.88 -7.44 23.44
CA SER A 79 3.02 -6.64 23.86
C SER A 79 2.74 -5.94 25.20
N HIS A 80 1.54 -5.38 25.38
CA HIS A 80 1.12 -4.83 26.66
C HIS A 80 1.11 -5.89 27.77
N ARG A 81 0.61 -7.10 27.51
CA ARG A 81 0.62 -8.19 28.51
C ARG A 81 2.03 -8.65 28.86
N VAL A 82 2.93 -8.75 27.89
CA VAL A 82 4.34 -9.11 28.11
C VAL A 82 5.02 -8.04 28.94
N LEU A 83 4.84 -6.75 28.61
CA LEU A 83 5.37 -5.64 29.40
C LEU A 83 4.82 -5.67 30.83
N ALA A 84 3.52 -5.84 31.03
CA ALA A 84 2.91 -5.92 32.35
C ALA A 84 3.41 -7.13 33.17
N LEU A 85 3.63 -8.28 32.53
CA LEU A 85 4.20 -9.46 33.20
C LEU A 85 5.66 -9.25 33.56
N SER A 86 6.48 -8.71 32.66
CA SER A 86 7.89 -8.41 32.94
C SER A 86 8.03 -7.42 34.10
N ALA A 87 7.22 -6.36 34.13
CA ALA A 87 7.19 -5.41 35.25
C ALA A 87 6.83 -6.09 36.59
N LYS A 88 5.85 -7.00 36.60
CA LYS A 88 5.49 -7.76 37.81
C LYS A 88 6.59 -8.73 38.25
N LEU A 89 7.25 -9.38 37.30
CA LEU A 89 8.35 -10.30 37.59
C LEU A 89 9.54 -9.56 38.19
N GLU A 90 9.93 -8.41 37.62
CA GLU A 90 11.00 -7.58 38.19
C GLU A 90 10.61 -7.05 39.57
N ALA A 91 9.37 -6.58 39.76
CA ALA A 91 8.89 -6.18 41.08
C ALA A 91 9.00 -7.32 42.11
N GLN A 92 8.55 -8.52 41.76
CA GLN A 92 8.67 -9.70 42.64
C GLN A 92 10.11 -10.09 42.92
N ARG A 93 10.99 -10.00 41.91
CA ARG A 93 12.42 -10.24 42.07
C ARG A 93 13.01 -9.26 43.09
N LEU A 94 12.74 -7.96 42.90
CA LEU A 94 13.21 -6.89 43.80
C LEU A 94 12.72 -7.11 45.23
N THR A 95 11.43 -7.43 45.44
CA THR A 95 10.87 -7.70 46.78
C THR A 95 11.52 -8.91 47.45
N ARG A 96 11.91 -9.95 46.67
CA ARG A 96 12.61 -11.12 47.22
C ARG A 96 14.06 -10.82 47.58
N THR A 97 14.74 -10.01 46.78
CA THR A 97 16.14 -9.64 47.04
C THR A 97 16.27 -8.60 48.15
N PHE A 98 15.29 -7.71 48.32
CA PHE A 98 15.29 -6.64 49.31
C PHE A 98 13.99 -6.69 50.16
N PRO A 99 13.91 -7.61 51.15
CA PRO A 99 12.71 -7.78 51.96
C PRO A 99 12.48 -6.68 53.01
N GLU A 100 13.52 -5.95 53.43
CA GLU A 100 13.46 -4.97 54.52
C GLU A 100 13.58 -3.49 54.09
N GLY A 101 13.55 -3.20 52.78
CA GLY A 101 13.66 -1.82 52.32
C GLY A 101 13.52 -1.62 50.82
N GLU A 102 13.49 -0.36 50.38
CA GLU A 102 13.48 -0.01 48.96
C GLU A 102 14.84 -0.35 48.33
N PRO A 103 14.85 -1.02 47.16
CA PRO A 103 16.09 -1.33 46.47
C PRO A 103 16.82 -0.04 46.06
N PRO A 104 18.15 0.02 46.17
CA PRO A 104 18.90 1.14 45.62
C PRO A 104 18.74 1.16 44.09
N LEU A 105 18.31 2.30 43.55
CA LEU A 105 18.16 2.46 42.10
C LEU A 105 19.52 2.49 41.42
N ASP A 106 19.64 1.78 40.30
CA ASP A 106 20.83 1.83 39.45
C ASP A 106 20.88 3.14 38.64
N ALA A 107 22.07 3.55 38.20
CA ALA A 107 22.27 4.74 37.38
C ALA A 107 21.45 4.69 36.07
N SER A 108 21.27 3.49 35.51
CA SER A 108 20.42 3.27 34.34
C SER A 108 18.93 3.51 34.64
N GLU A 109 18.45 3.08 35.81
CA GLU A 109 17.05 3.26 36.25
C GLU A 109 16.70 4.73 36.46
N TYR A 110 17.61 5.52 37.03
CA TYR A 110 17.43 6.96 37.14
C TYR A 110 17.24 7.63 35.77
N GLN A 111 17.99 7.20 34.75
CA GLN A 111 17.83 7.72 33.38
C GLN A 111 16.46 7.35 32.81
N TRP A 112 16.00 6.11 32.99
CA TRP A 112 14.67 5.69 32.54
C TRP A 112 13.55 6.45 33.26
N CYS A 113 13.67 6.67 34.57
CA CYS A 113 12.71 7.45 35.35
C CYS A 113 12.62 8.91 34.85
N ASP A 114 13.76 9.53 34.55
CA ASP A 114 13.77 10.91 34.05
C ASP A 114 13.17 10.99 32.64
N GLN A 115 13.50 10.05 31.74
CA GLN A 115 12.89 9.96 30.42
C GLN A 115 11.37 9.78 30.49
N LEU A 116 10.88 8.89 31.37
CA LEU A 116 9.44 8.68 31.57
C LEU A 116 8.75 9.93 32.11
N ARG A 117 9.40 10.68 33.01
CA ARG A 117 8.89 11.94 33.54
C ARG A 117 8.83 13.02 32.46
N GLN A 118 9.87 13.14 31.64
CA GLN A 118 9.88 14.07 30.50
C GLN A 118 8.76 13.74 29.50
N LEU A 119 8.56 12.45 29.18
CA LEU A 119 7.46 12.01 28.32
C LEU A 119 6.10 12.31 28.95
N SER A 120 5.89 12.02 30.24
CA SER A 120 4.61 12.32 30.90
C SER A 120 4.30 13.81 30.90
N GLN A 121 5.31 14.65 31.16
CA GLN A 121 5.17 16.10 31.11
C GLN A 121 4.82 16.58 29.69
N SER A 122 5.48 16.05 28.66
CA SER A 122 5.16 16.39 27.26
C SER A 122 3.72 16.05 26.87
N LEU A 123 3.16 14.96 27.40
CA LEU A 123 1.77 14.56 27.17
C LEU A 123 0.75 15.43 27.94
N GLN A 124 1.18 16.05 29.03
CA GLN A 124 0.38 16.97 29.83
C GLN A 124 0.48 18.43 29.34
N GLN A 125 1.44 18.75 28.46
CA GLN A 125 1.57 20.10 27.89
C GLN A 125 0.30 20.48 27.11
N PRO A 126 -0.27 21.67 27.35
CA PRO A 126 -1.53 22.09 26.72
C PRO A 126 -1.42 22.22 25.20
N GLU A 127 -0.25 22.62 24.69
CA GLU A 127 -0.01 22.87 23.26
C GLU A 127 0.17 21.60 22.41
N ARG A 128 0.60 20.48 23.01
CA ARG A 128 1.00 19.25 22.28
C ARG A 128 0.26 17.99 22.73
N GLY A 129 -0.30 18.01 23.93
CA GLY A 129 -0.89 16.85 24.57
C GLY A 129 -2.39 16.68 24.29
N ARG A 130 -3.09 16.20 25.31
CA ARG A 130 -4.53 15.88 25.22
C ARG A 130 -5.42 17.08 24.92
N ALA A 131 -5.06 18.27 25.41
CA ALA A 131 -5.84 19.48 25.20
C ALA A 131 -5.87 19.88 23.71
N ARG A 132 -4.72 19.82 23.01
CA ARG A 132 -4.65 20.07 21.57
C ARG A 132 -5.45 19.06 20.76
N LEU A 133 -5.44 17.77 21.14
CA LEU A 133 -6.27 16.75 20.49
C LEU A 133 -7.77 17.04 20.68
N ALA A 134 -8.18 17.48 21.86
CA ALA A 134 -9.56 17.90 22.11
C ALA A 134 -9.96 19.10 21.24
N GLU A 135 -9.08 20.10 21.12
CA GLU A 135 -9.28 21.27 20.25
C GLU A 135 -9.38 20.89 18.77
N LEU A 136 -8.50 19.99 18.29
CA LEU A 136 -8.58 19.49 16.91
C LEU A 136 -9.86 18.69 16.67
N SER A 137 -10.29 17.88 17.65
CA SER A 137 -11.54 17.12 17.54
C SER A 137 -12.76 18.03 17.48
N SER A 138 -12.78 19.13 18.25
CA SER A 138 -13.88 20.10 18.21
C SER A 138 -13.88 20.90 16.91
N LYS A 139 -12.69 21.29 16.40
CA LYS A 139 -12.56 21.92 15.08
C LYS A 139 -13.04 21.02 13.94
N LEU A 140 -12.71 19.73 13.98
CA LEU A 140 -13.20 18.75 13.00
C LEU A 140 -14.72 18.59 13.06
N GLN A 141 -15.31 18.52 14.26
CA GLN A 141 -16.76 18.47 14.43
C GLN A 141 -17.44 19.74 13.90
N ALA A 142 -16.86 20.90 14.13
CA ALA A 142 -17.38 22.18 13.64
C ALA A 142 -17.23 22.35 12.11
N ALA A 143 -16.20 21.76 11.49
CA ALA A 143 -15.94 21.84 10.06
C ALA A 143 -16.76 20.83 9.23
N ALA A 144 -17.24 19.74 9.84
CA ALA A 144 -18.05 18.71 9.18
C ALA A 144 -19.21 19.26 8.33
N PRO A 145 -20.08 20.18 8.81
CA PRO A 145 -21.17 20.71 8.00
C PRO A 145 -20.73 21.61 6.84
N ALA A 146 -19.52 22.20 6.89
CA ALA A 146 -19.01 23.03 5.80
C ALA A 146 -18.51 22.21 4.60
N VAL A 147 -18.11 20.95 4.84
CA VAL A 147 -17.66 20.03 3.78
C VAL A 147 -18.83 19.52 2.93
N GLU A 148 -20.01 19.34 3.54
CA GLU A 148 -21.22 18.91 2.83
C GLU A 148 -21.77 19.96 1.84
N ALA A 149 -21.42 21.24 2.04
CA ALA A 149 -21.85 22.34 1.18
C ALA A 149 -20.95 22.55 -0.06
N SER A 150 -19.87 21.78 -0.23
CA SER A 150 -18.94 21.97 -1.35
C SER A 150 -19.38 21.21 -2.61
N SER A 151 -20.29 21.82 -3.39
CA SER A 151 -20.68 21.35 -4.73
C SER A 151 -19.61 21.60 -5.81
N ALA A 152 -18.45 22.15 -5.45
CA ALA A 152 -17.36 22.48 -6.39
C ALA A 152 -16.72 21.24 -7.06
N MET A 153 -16.97 20.05 -6.53
CA MET A 153 -16.41 18.79 -7.03
C MET A 153 -16.94 18.40 -8.43
N GLU A 154 -18.12 18.91 -8.83
CA GLU A 154 -18.77 18.57 -10.11
C GLU A 154 -18.07 19.18 -11.34
N GLN A 155 -17.19 20.16 -11.17
CA GLN A 155 -16.53 20.86 -12.28
C GLN A 155 -15.13 20.33 -12.64
N LEU A 156 -14.59 19.35 -11.89
CA LEU A 156 -13.27 18.81 -12.18
C LEU A 156 -13.33 17.65 -13.17
N ASN A 157 -12.44 17.68 -14.16
CA ASN A 157 -12.17 16.55 -15.04
C ASN A 157 -11.50 15.41 -14.26
N THR A 158 -12.32 14.64 -13.53
CA THR A 158 -11.91 13.47 -12.75
C THR A 158 -11.08 12.43 -13.51
N PRO A 159 -11.29 12.13 -14.81
CA PRO A 159 -10.46 11.14 -15.51
C PRO A 159 -9.03 11.63 -15.73
N ALA A 160 -8.86 12.88 -16.19
CA ALA A 160 -7.54 13.46 -16.44
C ALA A 160 -6.72 13.57 -15.14
N LEU A 161 -7.38 13.92 -14.03
CA LEU A 161 -6.75 13.93 -12.71
C LEU A 161 -6.32 12.55 -12.25
N ARG A 162 -7.16 11.52 -12.48
CA ARG A 162 -6.81 10.13 -12.12
C ARG A 162 -5.60 9.64 -12.90
N GLU A 163 -5.53 9.92 -14.21
CA GLU A 163 -4.38 9.57 -15.03
C GLU A 163 -3.10 10.28 -14.57
N TRP A 164 -3.19 11.60 -14.32
CA TRP A 164 -2.05 12.38 -13.84
C TRP A 164 -1.56 11.91 -12.46
N LEU A 165 -2.47 11.70 -11.51
CA LEU A 165 -2.14 11.17 -10.19
C LEU A 165 -1.57 9.76 -10.27
N GLY A 166 -2.11 8.91 -11.13
CA GLY A 166 -1.61 7.54 -11.34
C GLY A 166 -0.19 7.52 -11.90
N ALA A 167 0.10 8.38 -12.89
CA ALA A 167 1.46 8.53 -13.43
C ALA A 167 2.44 9.01 -12.34
N ARG A 168 2.02 9.97 -11.52
CA ARG A 168 2.85 10.51 -10.44
C ARG A 168 3.07 9.51 -9.31
N GLN A 169 2.05 8.73 -8.96
CA GLN A 169 2.17 7.65 -7.98
C GLN A 169 3.21 6.61 -8.42
N LYS A 170 3.19 6.19 -9.69
CA LYS A 170 4.19 5.25 -10.23
C LYS A 170 5.60 5.82 -10.19
N ALA A 171 5.76 7.10 -10.53
CA ALA A 171 7.07 7.77 -10.47
C ALA A 171 7.60 7.82 -9.03
N ILE A 172 6.75 8.14 -8.05
CA ILE A 172 7.13 8.15 -6.63
C ILE A 172 7.46 6.73 -6.14
N GLN A 173 6.70 5.72 -6.55
CA GLN A 173 7.00 4.32 -6.23
C GLN A 173 8.40 3.92 -6.73
N GLY A 174 8.73 4.23 -7.98
CA GLY A 174 10.07 3.96 -8.52
C GLY A 174 11.19 4.69 -7.77
N LEU A 175 10.97 5.93 -7.34
CA LEU A 175 11.96 6.65 -6.53
C LEU A 175 12.16 6.02 -5.15
N VAL A 176 11.09 5.53 -4.52
CA VAL A 176 11.16 4.84 -3.22
C VAL A 176 11.88 3.50 -3.37
N GLU A 177 11.62 2.75 -4.43
CA GLU A 177 12.32 1.50 -4.74
C GLU A 177 13.83 1.75 -4.92
N LEU A 178 14.21 2.74 -5.72
CA LEU A 178 15.61 3.13 -5.88
C LEU A 178 16.26 3.58 -4.57
N GLN A 179 15.54 4.31 -3.71
CA GLN A 179 16.06 4.68 -2.40
C GLN A 179 16.30 3.45 -1.52
N GLN A 180 15.40 2.47 -1.56
CA GLN A 180 15.54 1.24 -0.80
C GLN A 180 16.77 0.44 -1.30
N GLU A 181 16.93 0.30 -2.61
CA GLU A 181 18.10 -0.36 -3.23
C GLU A 181 19.41 0.35 -2.83
N LEU A 182 19.46 1.68 -2.92
CA LEU A 182 20.64 2.44 -2.49
C LEU A 182 20.92 2.30 -1.00
N SER A 183 19.88 2.21 -0.16
CA SER A 183 20.06 2.00 1.29
C SER A 183 20.58 0.60 1.62
N THR A 184 20.14 -0.41 0.86
CA THR A 184 20.66 -1.77 1.02
C THR A 184 22.10 -1.86 0.54
N ASP A 185 22.43 -1.27 -0.61
CA ASP A 185 23.78 -1.26 -1.17
C ASP A 185 24.76 -0.48 -0.27
N ALA A 186 24.31 0.63 0.31
CA ALA A 186 25.09 1.35 1.29
C ALA A 186 25.37 0.50 2.54
N SER A 187 24.40 -0.27 3.02
CA SER A 187 24.57 -1.12 4.20
C SER A 187 25.50 -2.32 3.94
N THR A 188 25.46 -2.91 2.74
CA THR A 188 26.36 -4.00 2.34
C THR A 188 27.78 -3.50 2.17
N ALA A 189 27.99 -2.38 1.49
CA ALA A 189 29.32 -1.75 1.35
C ALA A 189 29.95 -1.37 2.70
N LEU A 190 29.14 -0.90 3.67
CA LEU A 190 29.61 -0.58 5.02
C LEU A 190 29.97 -1.84 5.83
N SER A 191 29.35 -2.98 5.54
CA SER A 191 29.70 -4.27 6.15
C SER A 191 30.98 -4.85 5.56
N GLU A 192 31.22 -4.68 4.26
CA GLU A 192 32.45 -5.10 3.58
C GLU A 192 33.65 -4.24 3.99
N ALA A 193 33.46 -2.93 4.21
CA ALA A 193 34.52 -2.04 4.67
C ALA A 193 34.93 -2.22 6.15
N LYS A 194 34.14 -2.97 6.93
CA LYS A 194 34.43 -3.30 8.35
C LYS A 194 35.04 -4.70 8.54
N ALA A 195 35.12 -5.50 7.48
CA ALA A 195 35.77 -6.82 7.48
C ALA A 195 37.24 -6.70 7.04
#